data_AF-A0A9E2PD18-F1
#
_entry.id   AF-A0A9E2PD18-F1
#
_cell.length_a   1.000
_cell.length_b   1.000
_cell.length_c   1.000
_cell.angle_alpha   90.00
_cell.angle_beta   90.00
_cell.angle_gamma   90.00
#
_symmetry.space_group_name_H-M   'P 1'
#
loop_
_entity.id
_entity.type
_entity.pdbx_description
1 polymer ?
#
loop_
_entity_poly.entity_id
_entity_poly.type
_entity_poly.pdbx_seq_one_letter_code
_entity_poly.pdbx_strand_id
1 'polypeptide(L)'
;MKQLEKLIKRIYYKVNINLRELGSFDAELYIREIVPINQLVKFYGFYGITSHHPLYFHFSNSNLAGSYFLGKCTVDNSVLYKSDIRGDELKKKGDILHFEGADIALDHDEKISIKNSFLIKTLVHNYSHDPENLEEFIIQNTASTSYANIHGSPVEGCFLGPFSTVDLTTLHDCLIGHFAYIQAGELIHQYVEPGSILISKTDEFDFSFNFSENILNQYISFEIGKKPQGIFIDFVENRKVDFEEVFNVVHRKLPMPVPFGASISRYSVFKGKNWIGENVLIAQRAYLENASLGKGSNAQENCYIIYSTLEGFNVTAHGAKIINANLGLRVFVGFNSFLHGKPGCALVIGKGSIVMPHTIIDLKEPVNIPSDYIVWGYIANQADLERHSMPLEKLSAIDGEIKLGAMKFTGSGSAFVKAFRDRIEHILEANGAFFDGSKFKGHAQKGQNIAYNIIQPYPMGVNKGLYPTIDITL
;
A
#
# COMPACT_ATOMS: atom_id res chain seq x y z
N MET A 1 -28.37 -8.05 -13.30
CA MET A 1 -27.29 -8.54 -12.40
C MET A 1 -26.81 -9.94 -12.78
N LYS A 2 -27.58 -10.75 -13.54
CA LYS A 2 -27.17 -12.09 -14.00
C LYS A 2 -25.77 -12.15 -14.61
N GLN A 3 -25.35 -11.16 -15.41
CA GLN A 3 -23.99 -11.17 -15.99
C GLN A 3 -22.90 -10.87 -14.96
N LEU A 4 -23.17 -10.01 -13.98
CA LEU A 4 -22.25 -9.75 -12.86
C LEU A 4 -22.07 -11.01 -11.98
N GLU A 5 -23.15 -11.73 -11.68
CA GLU A 5 -23.09 -13.00 -10.97
C GLU A 5 -22.26 -14.04 -11.73
N LYS A 6 -22.47 -14.15 -13.05
CA LYS A 6 -21.70 -15.04 -13.92
C LYS A 6 -20.21 -14.66 -13.94
N LEU A 7 -19.91 -13.36 -14.00
CA LEU A 7 -18.55 -12.83 -13.94
C LEU A 7 -17.85 -13.23 -12.63
N ILE A 8 -18.47 -12.93 -11.49
CA ILE A 8 -17.94 -13.24 -10.16
C ILE A 8 -17.67 -14.74 -10.03
N LYS A 9 -18.64 -15.58 -10.41
CA LYS A 9 -18.50 -17.04 -10.36
C LYS A 9 -17.34 -17.54 -11.22
N ARG A 10 -17.16 -16.97 -12.42
CA ARG A 10 -16.02 -17.29 -13.29
C ARG A 10 -14.69 -16.90 -12.66
N ILE A 11 -14.61 -15.74 -11.99
CA ILE A 11 -13.40 -15.31 -11.29
C ILE A 11 -13.06 -16.29 -10.17
N TYR A 12 -14.03 -16.68 -9.33
CA TYR A 12 -13.80 -17.68 -8.28
C TYR A 12 -13.24 -18.99 -8.84
N TYR A 13 -13.82 -19.50 -9.93
CA TYR A 13 -13.28 -20.70 -10.58
C TYR A 13 -11.84 -20.53 -11.07
N LYS A 14 -11.51 -19.37 -11.65
CA LYS A 14 -10.14 -19.10 -12.14
C LYS A 14 -9.14 -19.03 -10.98
N VAL A 15 -9.47 -18.33 -9.90
CA VAL A 15 -8.64 -18.27 -8.70
C VAL A 15 -8.46 -19.67 -8.10
N ASN A 16 -9.55 -20.41 -7.89
CA ASN A 16 -9.53 -21.74 -7.27
C ASN A 16 -8.74 -22.78 -8.09
N ILE A 17 -8.79 -22.70 -9.43
CA ILE A 17 -8.00 -23.61 -10.28
C ILE A 17 -6.50 -23.37 -10.07
N ASN A 18 -6.06 -22.12 -9.96
CA ASN A 18 -4.65 -21.82 -9.72
C ASN A 18 -4.23 -22.29 -8.32
N LEU A 19 -5.04 -22.00 -7.29
CA LEU A 19 -4.75 -22.36 -5.90
C LEU A 19 -5.11 -23.80 -5.50
N ARG A 20 -5.44 -24.68 -6.46
CA ARG A 20 -5.92 -26.05 -6.22
C ARG A 20 -4.95 -26.93 -5.42
N GLU A 21 -3.66 -26.60 -5.43
CA GLU A 21 -2.61 -27.37 -4.78
C GLU A 21 -2.36 -26.91 -3.33
N LEU A 22 -2.83 -25.70 -2.97
CA LEU A 22 -2.66 -25.11 -1.63
C LEU A 22 -3.80 -25.48 -0.66
N GLY A 23 -4.25 -26.73 -0.72
CA GLY A 23 -5.25 -27.29 0.19
C GLY A 23 -6.70 -26.98 -0.20
N SER A 24 -7.59 -26.90 0.80
CA SER A 24 -9.04 -26.74 0.60
C SER A 24 -9.48 -25.28 0.38
N PHE A 25 -8.64 -24.46 -0.26
CA PHE A 25 -8.95 -23.05 -0.49
C PHE A 25 -10.15 -22.89 -1.45
N ASP A 26 -11.08 -21.99 -1.10
CA ASP A 26 -12.20 -21.61 -1.95
C ASP A 26 -12.46 -20.10 -1.88
N ALA A 27 -12.08 -19.39 -2.94
CA ALA A 27 -12.23 -17.95 -3.08
C ALA A 27 -13.66 -17.45 -2.81
N GLU A 28 -14.69 -18.23 -3.13
CA GLU A 28 -16.08 -17.83 -2.88
C GLU A 28 -16.33 -17.61 -1.38
N LEU A 29 -15.85 -18.54 -0.54
CA LEU A 29 -16.06 -18.51 0.90
C LEU A 29 -15.33 -17.35 1.59
N TYR A 30 -14.20 -16.91 1.02
CA TYR A 30 -13.43 -15.77 1.52
C TYR A 30 -13.99 -14.42 1.06
N ILE A 31 -14.57 -14.33 -0.14
CA ILE A 31 -14.95 -13.04 -0.74
C ILE A 31 -16.41 -12.68 -0.48
N ARG A 32 -17.32 -13.66 -0.61
CA ARG A 32 -18.76 -13.41 -0.73
C ARG A 32 -19.34 -12.56 0.41
N GLU A 33 -18.86 -12.78 1.63
CA GLU A 33 -19.35 -12.08 2.82
C GLU A 33 -18.72 -10.69 3.02
N ILE A 34 -17.56 -10.43 2.40
CA ILE A 34 -16.89 -9.12 2.48
C ILE A 34 -17.68 -8.08 1.69
N VAL A 35 -18.00 -8.39 0.44
CA VAL A 35 -18.73 -7.48 -0.46
C VAL A 35 -19.96 -8.16 -1.02
N PRO A 36 -21.14 -7.98 -0.38
CA PRO A 36 -22.39 -8.45 -0.93
C PRO A 36 -22.64 -7.86 -2.32
N ILE A 37 -23.15 -8.67 -3.25
CA ILE A 37 -23.32 -8.27 -4.66
C ILE A 37 -24.17 -7.00 -4.84
N ASN A 38 -25.11 -6.76 -3.92
CA ASN A 38 -25.93 -5.55 -3.93
C ASN A 38 -25.15 -4.25 -3.65
N GLN A 39 -23.92 -4.33 -3.13
CA GLN A 39 -23.02 -3.20 -2.96
C GLN A 39 -22.31 -2.85 -4.27
N LEU A 40 -22.03 -3.83 -5.11
CA LEU A 40 -21.31 -3.64 -6.39
C LEU A 40 -22.09 -2.81 -7.42
N VAL A 41 -23.37 -2.54 -7.18
CA VAL A 41 -24.24 -1.78 -8.09
C VAL A 41 -24.55 -0.36 -7.62
N LYS A 42 -23.96 0.07 -6.49
CA LYS A 42 -24.29 1.35 -5.84
C LYS A 42 -23.31 2.48 -6.12
N PHE A 43 -22.18 2.19 -6.77
CA PHE A 43 -21.06 3.13 -6.85
C PHE A 43 -20.64 3.38 -8.30
N TYR A 44 -20.25 4.62 -8.56
CA TYR A 44 -19.51 5.01 -9.74
C TYR A 44 -18.05 4.53 -9.67
N GLY A 45 -17.38 4.51 -10.81
CA GLY A 45 -15.93 4.41 -10.89
C GLY A 45 -15.34 5.78 -11.28
N PHE A 46 -14.04 5.94 -11.11
CA PHE A 46 -13.37 7.21 -11.31
C PHE A 46 -12.05 7.02 -12.04
N TYR A 47 -11.74 7.82 -13.05
CA TYR A 47 -10.43 7.83 -13.70
C TYR A 47 -9.81 9.22 -13.67
N GLY A 48 -8.51 9.27 -13.35
CA GLY A 48 -7.74 10.48 -13.18
C GLY A 48 -7.18 10.98 -14.50
N ILE A 49 -7.27 12.28 -14.73
CA ILE A 49 -6.65 13.00 -15.84
C ILE A 49 -5.60 13.95 -15.28
N THR A 50 -4.44 14.00 -15.94
CA THR A 50 -3.31 14.86 -15.58
C THR A 50 -2.46 15.16 -16.82
N SER A 51 -1.77 16.29 -16.83
CA SER A 51 -0.84 16.67 -17.91
C SER A 51 0.50 15.93 -17.88
N HIS A 52 0.74 15.09 -16.88
CA HIS A 52 2.08 14.53 -16.60
C HIS A 52 2.25 13.05 -16.97
N HIS A 53 1.16 12.30 -17.10
CA HIS A 53 1.18 10.86 -17.38
C HIS A 53 0.30 10.56 -18.61
N PRO A 54 0.79 9.75 -19.57
CA PRO A 54 -0.03 9.28 -20.68
C PRO A 54 -1.29 8.58 -20.17
N LEU A 55 -2.44 8.94 -20.75
CA LEU A 55 -3.73 8.40 -20.37
C LEU A 55 -4.06 7.21 -21.27
N TYR A 56 -4.28 6.05 -20.67
CA TYR A 56 -4.79 4.88 -21.38
C TYR A 56 -5.63 4.02 -20.44
N PHE A 57 -6.92 3.89 -20.73
CA PHE A 57 -7.81 2.98 -20.00
C PHE A 57 -8.60 2.10 -20.96
N HIS A 58 -8.50 0.79 -20.77
CA HIS A 58 -9.39 -0.19 -21.40
C HIS A 58 -10.16 -0.92 -20.29
N PHE A 59 -11.48 -0.82 -20.30
CA PHE A 59 -12.34 -1.57 -19.38
C PHE A 59 -13.25 -2.46 -20.19
N SER A 60 -13.22 -3.78 -19.97
CA SER A 60 -14.10 -4.71 -20.67
C SER A 60 -14.68 -5.76 -19.72
N ASN A 61 -15.97 -6.05 -19.89
CA ASN A 61 -16.71 -7.05 -19.12
C ASN A 61 -16.39 -7.03 -17.60
N SER A 62 -16.39 -5.83 -17.00
CA SER A 62 -15.89 -5.63 -15.64
C SER A 62 -16.82 -4.79 -14.76
N ASN A 63 -16.66 -4.90 -13.45
CA ASN A 63 -17.29 -4.04 -12.44
C ASN A 63 -16.21 -3.19 -11.77
N LEU A 64 -16.43 -1.87 -11.69
CA LEU A 64 -15.43 -0.90 -11.19
C LEU A 64 -15.97 -0.10 -9.98
N ALA A 65 -16.86 -0.70 -9.20
CA ALA A 65 -17.68 -0.01 -8.21
C ALA A 65 -16.84 0.69 -7.12
N GLY A 66 -16.83 2.02 -7.13
CA GLY A 66 -16.15 2.87 -6.16
C GLY A 66 -14.64 2.96 -6.36
N SER A 67 -14.12 2.42 -7.46
CA SER A 67 -12.68 2.28 -7.70
C SER A 67 -12.11 3.48 -8.47
N TYR A 68 -10.84 3.79 -8.21
CA TYR A 68 -10.12 4.94 -8.78
C TYR A 68 -8.95 4.45 -9.63
N PHE A 69 -8.79 5.04 -10.81
CA PHE A 69 -7.77 4.67 -11.80
C PHE A 69 -6.91 5.88 -12.15
N LEU A 70 -5.60 5.73 -12.28
CA LEU A 70 -4.67 6.77 -12.70
C LEU A 70 -3.58 6.16 -13.58
N GLY A 71 -3.15 6.84 -14.66
CA GLY A 71 -2.08 6.37 -15.55
C GLY A 71 -2.59 5.47 -16.68
N LYS A 72 -1.90 4.35 -16.92
CA LYS A 72 -2.23 3.37 -17.97
C LYS A 72 -2.70 2.04 -17.36
N CYS A 73 -3.93 1.62 -17.65
CA CYS A 73 -4.50 0.41 -17.06
C CYS A 73 -5.52 -0.29 -17.98
N THR A 74 -5.46 -1.62 -18.04
CA THR A 74 -6.50 -2.48 -18.62
C THR A 74 -7.19 -3.30 -17.54
N VAL A 75 -8.52 -3.40 -17.60
CA VAL A 75 -9.33 -4.20 -16.67
C VAL A 75 -10.29 -5.07 -17.46
N ASP A 76 -10.01 -6.37 -17.49
CA ASP A 76 -10.72 -7.34 -18.31
C ASP A 76 -11.31 -8.48 -17.47
N ASN A 77 -12.60 -8.72 -17.60
CA ASN A 77 -13.29 -9.80 -16.88
C ASN A 77 -13.03 -9.76 -15.37
N SER A 78 -13.05 -8.57 -14.76
CA SER A 78 -12.64 -8.37 -13.36
C SER A 78 -13.66 -7.58 -12.54
N VAL A 79 -13.58 -7.70 -11.22
CA VAL A 79 -14.39 -6.94 -10.26
C VAL A 79 -13.47 -6.17 -9.33
N LEU A 80 -13.52 -4.85 -9.39
CA LEU A 80 -12.76 -3.94 -8.54
C LEU A 80 -13.73 -3.15 -7.68
N TYR A 81 -13.73 -3.39 -6.39
CA TYR A 81 -14.60 -2.71 -5.42
C TYR A 81 -13.79 -1.78 -4.51
N LYS A 82 -13.98 -0.47 -4.67
CA LYS A 82 -13.32 0.57 -3.87
C LYS A 82 -11.79 0.52 -3.85
N SER A 83 -11.22 -0.07 -4.89
CA SER A 83 -9.77 -0.23 -5.06
C SER A 83 -9.16 1.02 -5.71
N ASP A 84 -7.87 1.25 -5.46
CA ASP A 84 -7.09 2.31 -6.08
C ASP A 84 -6.05 1.68 -6.98
N ILE A 85 -6.12 1.96 -8.27
CA ILE A 85 -5.16 1.50 -9.27
C ILE A 85 -4.36 2.70 -9.74
N ARG A 86 -3.11 2.78 -9.29
CA ARG A 86 -2.24 3.94 -9.49
C ARG A 86 -1.06 3.59 -10.37
N GLY A 87 -1.10 4.06 -11.61
CA GLY A 87 -0.05 3.90 -12.60
C GLY A 87 0.75 5.19 -12.86
N ASP A 88 0.88 6.06 -11.86
CA ASP A 88 1.70 7.27 -11.94
C ASP A 88 3.20 7.01 -11.77
N GLU A 89 3.57 5.82 -11.31
CA GLU A 89 4.96 5.35 -11.19
C GLU A 89 5.36 4.37 -12.31
N LEU A 90 4.49 4.10 -13.28
CA LEU A 90 4.79 3.18 -14.39
C LEU A 90 5.96 3.67 -15.24
N LYS A 91 6.80 2.72 -15.67
CA LYS A 91 7.94 2.95 -16.54
C LYS A 91 7.48 3.47 -17.91
N LYS A 92 8.30 4.31 -18.54
CA LYS A 92 8.04 4.91 -19.85
C LYS A 92 8.85 4.23 -20.93
N LYS A 93 8.38 4.34 -22.17
CA LYS A 93 9.15 3.91 -23.33
C LYS A 93 10.55 4.52 -23.29
N GLY A 94 11.56 3.67 -23.50
CA GLY A 94 12.98 4.06 -23.50
C GLY A 94 13.62 4.13 -22.12
N ASP A 95 12.87 3.94 -21.03
CA ASP A 95 13.49 3.67 -19.73
C ASP A 95 14.30 2.36 -19.82
N ILE A 96 15.41 2.30 -19.08
CA ILE A 96 16.36 1.18 -19.11
C ILE A 96 16.24 0.40 -17.81
N LEU A 97 15.94 -0.89 -17.90
CA LEU A 97 16.13 -1.82 -16.80
C LEU A 97 17.56 -2.38 -16.85
N HIS A 98 18.26 -2.29 -15.73
CA HIS A 98 19.53 -2.96 -15.53
C HIS A 98 19.28 -4.30 -14.83
N PHE A 99 19.47 -5.41 -15.55
CA PHE A 99 19.27 -6.77 -15.01
C PHE A 99 20.43 -7.69 -15.39
N GLU A 100 21.09 -8.30 -14.40
CA GLU A 100 22.22 -9.22 -14.57
C GLU A 100 23.34 -8.72 -15.51
N GLY A 101 23.61 -7.41 -15.49
CA GLY A 101 24.64 -6.79 -16.33
C GLY A 101 24.21 -6.51 -17.78
N ALA A 102 22.94 -6.73 -18.11
CA ALA A 102 22.31 -6.32 -19.35
C ALA A 102 21.45 -5.06 -19.15
N ASP A 103 21.43 -4.20 -20.18
CA ASP A 103 20.59 -3.02 -20.27
C ASP A 103 19.45 -3.32 -21.23
N ILE A 104 18.22 -3.37 -20.72
CA ILE A 104 17.03 -3.67 -21.50
C ILE A 104 16.17 -2.40 -21.55
N ALA A 105 16.04 -1.82 -22.74
CA ALA A 105 15.21 -0.64 -22.96
C ALA A 105 13.76 -1.05 -23.23
N LEU A 106 12.81 -0.33 -22.65
CA LEU A 106 11.39 -0.56 -22.89
C LEU A 106 10.96 -0.10 -24.29
N ASP A 107 10.23 -0.96 -25.01
CA ASP A 107 9.72 -0.64 -26.35
C ASP A 107 8.44 0.21 -26.33
N HIS A 108 7.69 0.11 -25.22
CA HIS A 108 6.42 0.77 -24.96
C HIS A 108 6.36 1.28 -23.52
N ASP A 109 5.51 2.29 -23.23
CA ASP A 109 5.27 2.60 -21.81
C ASP A 109 4.51 1.45 -21.17
N GLU A 110 4.92 1.15 -19.95
CA GLU A 110 4.31 0.12 -19.13
C GLU A 110 2.83 0.43 -18.84
N LYS A 111 2.05 -0.63 -18.66
CA LYS A 111 0.64 -0.54 -18.25
C LYS A 111 0.33 -1.56 -17.15
N ILE A 112 -0.62 -1.23 -16.29
CA ILE A 112 -1.21 -2.21 -15.37
C ILE A 112 -2.22 -3.06 -16.14
N SER A 113 -2.18 -4.38 -15.98
CA SER A 113 -3.08 -5.32 -16.67
C SER A 113 -3.81 -6.21 -15.65
N ILE A 114 -5.09 -5.95 -15.43
CA ILE A 114 -5.92 -6.66 -14.44
C ILE A 114 -6.91 -7.57 -15.15
N LYS A 115 -6.77 -8.88 -14.95
CA LYS A 115 -7.55 -9.88 -15.69
C LYS A 115 -8.10 -11.00 -14.81
N ASN A 116 -9.37 -11.36 -15.02
CA ASN A 116 -10.05 -12.43 -14.26
C ASN A 116 -9.89 -12.30 -12.73
N SER A 117 -9.88 -11.08 -12.19
CA SER A 117 -9.49 -10.82 -10.81
C SER A 117 -10.59 -10.13 -10.00
N PHE A 118 -10.57 -10.33 -8.68
CA PHE A 118 -11.48 -9.67 -7.73
C PHE A 118 -10.67 -8.91 -6.70
N LEU A 119 -10.65 -7.58 -6.79
CA LEU A 119 -9.90 -6.72 -5.87
C LEU A 119 -10.85 -5.91 -4.98
N ILE A 120 -10.73 -6.05 -3.66
CA ILE A 120 -11.58 -5.37 -2.67
C ILE A 120 -10.75 -4.39 -1.85
N LYS A 121 -11.01 -3.09 -2.00
CA LYS A 121 -10.31 -2.00 -1.30
C LYS A 121 -8.80 -2.19 -1.34
N THR A 122 -8.30 -2.62 -2.49
CA THR A 122 -6.88 -2.93 -2.69
C THR A 122 -6.20 -1.73 -3.29
N LEU A 123 -5.00 -1.44 -2.82
CA LEU A 123 -4.11 -0.47 -3.47
C LEU A 123 -3.18 -1.23 -4.41
N VAL A 124 -3.17 -0.84 -5.68
CA VAL A 124 -2.16 -1.23 -6.67
C VAL A 124 -1.35 0.01 -6.98
N HIS A 125 -0.04 -0.04 -6.78
CA HIS A 125 0.85 1.10 -6.97
C HIS A 125 2.26 0.64 -7.37
N ASN A 126 3.11 1.59 -7.74
CA ASN A 126 4.45 1.37 -8.26
C ASN A 126 4.45 0.67 -9.65
N TYR A 127 5.59 0.15 -10.09
CA TYR A 127 5.81 -0.47 -11.40
C TYR A 127 6.26 -1.93 -11.27
N SER A 128 6.11 -2.73 -12.32
CA SER A 128 6.58 -4.12 -12.35
C SER A 128 8.08 -4.21 -12.12
N HIS A 129 8.47 -4.98 -11.10
CA HIS A 129 9.86 -5.34 -10.82
C HIS A 129 10.24 -6.70 -11.40
N ASP A 130 9.35 -7.30 -12.19
CA ASP A 130 9.61 -8.55 -12.89
C ASP A 130 10.40 -8.28 -14.18
N PRO A 131 11.65 -8.77 -14.29
CA PRO A 131 12.45 -8.60 -15.50
C PRO A 131 11.88 -9.37 -16.70
N GLU A 132 11.02 -10.38 -16.49
CA GLU A 132 10.39 -11.15 -17.56
C GLU A 132 9.24 -10.37 -18.22
N ASN A 133 8.72 -9.34 -17.54
CA ASN A 133 7.63 -8.51 -18.05
C ASN A 133 7.79 -7.03 -17.70
N LEU A 134 8.51 -6.33 -18.58
CA LEU A 134 8.91 -4.94 -18.40
C LEU A 134 7.78 -3.96 -18.68
N GLU A 135 6.95 -4.25 -19.68
CA GLU A 135 5.88 -3.36 -20.15
C GLU A 135 4.48 -3.73 -19.62
N GLU A 136 4.30 -4.86 -18.92
CA GLU A 136 3.04 -5.17 -18.23
C GLU A 136 3.22 -5.47 -16.75
N PHE A 137 2.60 -4.65 -15.92
CA PHE A 137 2.38 -4.96 -14.51
C PHE A 137 1.11 -5.82 -14.38
N ILE A 138 1.30 -7.14 -14.36
CA ILE A 138 0.23 -8.14 -14.39
C ILE A 138 -0.43 -8.36 -13.02
N ILE A 139 -1.77 -8.37 -13.00
CA ILE A 139 -2.61 -8.87 -11.91
C ILE A 139 -3.65 -9.82 -12.53
N GLN A 140 -3.39 -11.12 -12.49
CA GLN A 140 -4.19 -12.11 -13.21
C GLN A 140 -4.72 -13.21 -12.29
N ASN A 141 -5.96 -13.65 -12.52
CA ASN A 141 -6.59 -14.74 -11.77
C ASN A 141 -6.46 -14.60 -10.24
N THR A 142 -6.52 -13.37 -9.75
CA THR A 142 -6.16 -13.02 -8.37
C THR A 142 -7.35 -12.49 -7.59
N ALA A 143 -7.43 -12.87 -6.32
CA ALA A 143 -8.40 -12.37 -5.35
C ALA A 143 -7.68 -11.61 -4.24
N SER A 144 -8.03 -10.34 -4.00
CA SER A 144 -7.49 -9.57 -2.89
C SER A 144 -8.59 -8.96 -2.03
N THR A 145 -8.33 -8.90 -0.73
CA THR A 145 -9.31 -8.47 0.27
C THR A 145 -8.91 -7.12 0.89
N SER A 146 -9.72 -6.67 1.85
CA SER A 146 -9.74 -5.26 2.29
C SER A 146 -8.36 -4.75 2.71
N TYR A 147 -7.93 -3.64 2.12
CA TYR A 147 -6.69 -2.91 2.45
C TYR A 147 -5.40 -3.69 2.17
N ALA A 148 -5.46 -4.70 1.31
CA ALA A 148 -4.25 -5.31 0.75
C ALA A 148 -3.50 -4.31 -0.15
N ASN A 149 -2.17 -4.41 -0.17
CA ASN A 149 -1.29 -3.64 -1.04
C ASN A 149 -0.59 -4.58 -2.04
N ILE A 150 -0.72 -4.28 -3.33
CA ILE A 150 0.06 -4.87 -4.42
C ILE A 150 0.99 -3.76 -4.90
N HIS A 151 2.23 -3.76 -4.42
CA HIS A 151 3.17 -2.67 -4.62
C HIS A 151 4.34 -3.16 -5.49
N GLY A 152 4.33 -2.78 -6.76
CA GLY A 152 5.38 -3.15 -7.74
C GLY A 152 5.57 -4.67 -7.90
N SER A 153 4.48 -5.42 -7.76
CA SER A 153 4.50 -6.86 -7.52
C SER A 153 3.53 -7.56 -8.48
N PRO A 154 3.98 -8.10 -9.62
CA PRO A 154 3.12 -8.90 -10.48
C PRO A 154 2.54 -10.09 -9.70
N VAL A 155 1.24 -10.32 -9.85
CA VAL A 155 0.55 -11.40 -9.12
C VAL A 155 -0.32 -12.21 -10.07
N GLU A 156 -0.10 -13.52 -10.11
CA GLU A 156 -0.89 -14.45 -10.89
C GLU A 156 -1.37 -15.63 -10.05
N GLY A 157 -2.67 -15.90 -10.11
CA GLY A 157 -3.24 -17.08 -9.46
C GLY A 157 -3.28 -17.00 -7.94
N CYS A 158 -3.29 -15.79 -7.37
CA CYS A 158 -3.07 -15.59 -5.93
C CYS A 158 -4.34 -15.25 -5.12
N PHE A 159 -4.25 -15.47 -3.81
CA PHE A 159 -5.16 -14.87 -2.83
C PHE A 159 -4.39 -13.98 -1.84
N LEU A 160 -4.87 -12.75 -1.62
CA LEU A 160 -4.30 -11.77 -0.69
C LEU A 160 -5.28 -11.42 0.45
N GLY A 161 -4.91 -11.79 1.68
CA GLY A 161 -5.68 -11.54 2.90
C GLY A 161 -5.75 -10.06 3.30
N PRO A 162 -6.65 -9.68 4.23
CA PRO A 162 -6.83 -8.28 4.62
C PRO A 162 -5.54 -7.69 5.18
N PHE A 163 -5.24 -6.44 4.82
CA PHE A 163 -4.00 -5.74 5.19
C PHE A 163 -2.70 -6.49 4.84
N SER A 164 -2.73 -7.49 3.96
CA SER A 164 -1.49 -8.07 3.42
C SER A 164 -0.79 -7.07 2.51
N THR A 165 0.53 -7.18 2.40
CA THR A 165 1.33 -6.36 1.49
C THR A 165 2.31 -7.25 0.76
N VAL A 166 2.26 -7.17 -0.56
CA VAL A 166 3.23 -7.77 -1.46
C VAL A 166 4.00 -6.62 -2.09
N ASP A 167 5.31 -6.61 -1.90
CA ASP A 167 6.17 -5.49 -2.20
C ASP A 167 7.40 -5.96 -2.98
N LEU A 168 7.57 -5.43 -4.20
CA LEU A 168 8.65 -5.78 -5.13
C LEU A 168 8.84 -7.30 -5.27
N THR A 169 7.75 -8.07 -5.34
CA THR A 169 7.78 -9.54 -5.37
C THR A 169 6.80 -10.07 -6.42
N THR A 170 7.29 -10.89 -7.34
CA THR A 170 6.45 -11.64 -8.26
C THR A 170 5.82 -12.83 -7.53
N LEU A 171 4.49 -12.96 -7.58
CA LEU A 171 3.78 -14.09 -6.97
C LEU A 171 3.09 -14.96 -8.03
N HIS A 172 3.26 -16.27 -7.89
CA HIS A 172 2.57 -17.27 -8.69
C HIS A 172 1.91 -18.33 -7.80
N ASP A 173 0.60 -18.50 -7.93
CA ASP A 173 -0.18 -19.55 -7.26
C ASP A 173 0.02 -19.56 -5.74
N CYS A 174 0.09 -18.38 -5.13
CA CYS A 174 0.34 -18.20 -3.69
C CYS A 174 -0.90 -17.76 -2.89
N LEU A 175 -0.95 -18.19 -1.63
CA LEU A 175 -1.94 -17.74 -0.65
C LEU A 175 -1.28 -16.93 0.45
N ILE A 176 -1.63 -15.65 0.53
CA ILE A 176 -1.01 -14.71 1.47
C ILE A 176 -1.98 -14.41 2.61
N GLY A 177 -1.58 -14.76 3.82
CA GLY A 177 -2.34 -14.55 5.05
C GLY A 177 -2.63 -13.09 5.35
N HIS A 178 -3.62 -12.84 6.20
CA HIS A 178 -3.96 -11.49 6.63
C HIS A 178 -2.80 -10.85 7.39
N PHE A 179 -2.56 -9.56 7.13
CA PHE A 179 -1.45 -8.80 7.71
C PHE A 179 -0.05 -9.40 7.48
N ALA A 180 0.14 -10.24 6.46
CA ALA A 180 1.46 -10.67 6.04
C ALA A 180 2.13 -9.60 5.15
N TYR A 181 3.44 -9.37 5.33
CA TYR A 181 4.28 -8.54 4.49
C TYR A 181 5.33 -9.41 3.80
N ILE A 182 5.48 -9.28 2.49
CA ILE A 182 6.42 -10.05 1.69
C ILE A 182 7.20 -9.12 0.77
N GLN A 183 8.52 -9.23 0.84
CA GLN A 183 9.48 -8.66 -0.10
C GLN A 183 10.59 -9.70 -0.35
N ALA A 184 10.41 -10.58 -1.33
CA ALA A 184 11.28 -11.74 -1.53
C ALA A 184 11.75 -11.93 -2.99
N GLY A 185 11.46 -10.98 -3.88
CA GLY A 185 11.77 -11.08 -5.31
C GLY A 185 10.79 -11.97 -6.05
N GLU A 186 10.71 -13.26 -5.70
CA GLU A 186 9.75 -14.21 -6.28
C GLU A 186 9.20 -15.18 -5.22
N LEU A 187 7.93 -15.56 -5.35
CA LEU A 187 7.33 -16.63 -4.57
C LEU A 187 6.36 -17.46 -5.44
N ILE A 188 6.53 -18.78 -5.43
CA ILE A 188 5.75 -19.71 -6.25
C ILE A 188 5.19 -20.85 -5.39
N HIS A 189 3.90 -21.14 -5.52
CA HIS A 189 3.20 -22.25 -4.83
C HIS A 189 3.39 -22.25 -3.31
N GLN A 190 3.35 -21.08 -2.68
CA GLN A 190 3.53 -20.95 -1.22
C GLN A 190 2.26 -20.48 -0.52
N TYR A 191 2.11 -20.97 0.71
CA TYR A 191 1.22 -20.38 1.70
C TYR A 191 2.06 -19.56 2.70
N VAL A 192 1.76 -18.26 2.82
CA VAL A 192 2.37 -17.39 3.82
C VAL A 192 1.39 -17.19 4.97
N GLU A 193 1.79 -17.59 6.17
CA GLU A 193 0.96 -17.51 7.37
C GLU A 193 0.59 -16.05 7.71
N PRO A 194 -0.60 -15.82 8.29
CA PRO A 194 -0.98 -14.51 8.80
C PRO A 194 0.05 -13.89 9.73
N GLY A 195 0.23 -12.58 9.63
CA GLY A 195 1.19 -11.83 10.46
C GLY A 195 2.66 -12.16 10.20
N SER A 196 2.99 -12.82 9.09
CA SER A 196 4.39 -13.02 8.69
C SER A 196 4.98 -11.74 8.10
N ILE A 197 6.21 -11.40 8.44
CA ILE A 197 7.02 -10.36 7.78
C ILE A 197 8.23 -11.08 7.21
N LEU A 198 8.30 -11.17 5.88
CA LEU A 198 9.35 -11.86 5.15
C LEU A 198 10.05 -10.87 4.23
N ILE A 199 11.34 -10.67 4.43
CA ILE A 199 12.18 -9.83 3.57
C ILE A 199 13.40 -10.66 3.18
N SER A 200 13.59 -10.88 1.89
CA SER A 200 14.72 -11.66 1.38
C SER A 200 15.32 -10.94 0.18
N LYS A 201 16.65 -11.03 0.10
CA LYS A 201 17.40 -10.68 -1.09
C LYS A 201 18.39 -11.80 -1.34
N THR A 202 18.23 -12.47 -2.48
CA THR A 202 19.02 -13.64 -2.88
C THR A 202 20.50 -13.41 -2.66
N ASP A 203 21.15 -14.37 -2.00
CA ASP A 203 22.58 -14.39 -1.65
C ASP A 203 23.09 -13.23 -0.77
N GLU A 204 22.21 -12.35 -0.25
CA GLU A 204 22.60 -11.22 0.61
C GLU A 204 22.05 -11.34 2.03
N PHE A 205 20.74 -11.50 2.18
CA PHE A 205 20.10 -11.57 3.51
C PHE A 205 18.69 -12.16 3.48
N ASP A 206 18.26 -12.64 4.65
CA ASP A 206 16.87 -12.94 4.96
C ASP A 206 16.48 -12.37 6.33
N PHE A 207 15.29 -11.81 6.41
CA PHE A 207 14.62 -11.41 7.63
C PHE A 207 13.26 -12.10 7.68
N SER A 208 12.95 -12.69 8.82
CA SER A 208 11.65 -13.27 9.10
C SER A 208 11.17 -12.91 10.51
N PHE A 209 9.89 -12.61 10.62
CA PHE A 209 9.18 -12.45 11.88
C PHE A 209 7.74 -12.96 11.71
N ASN A 210 7.16 -13.50 12.76
CA ASN A 210 5.75 -13.88 12.75
C ASN A 210 5.08 -13.40 14.06
N PHE A 211 3.94 -12.74 13.93
CA PHE A 211 3.13 -12.32 15.09
C PHE A 211 2.51 -13.54 15.77
N SER A 212 2.48 -13.54 17.10
CA SER A 212 1.64 -14.53 17.79
C SER A 212 0.16 -14.31 17.44
N GLU A 213 -0.55 -15.40 17.17
CA GLU A 213 -1.95 -15.39 16.77
C GLU A 213 -2.83 -14.60 17.75
N ASN A 214 -2.61 -14.76 19.06
CA ASN A 214 -3.34 -14.06 20.12
C ASN A 214 -3.20 -12.54 20.04
N ILE A 215 -2.03 -12.03 19.66
CA ILE A 215 -1.81 -10.58 19.49
C ILE A 215 -2.44 -10.15 18.17
N LEU A 216 -2.15 -10.86 17.08
CA LEU A 216 -2.62 -10.51 15.74
C LEU A 216 -4.15 -10.38 15.69
N ASN A 217 -4.87 -11.37 16.23
CA ASN A 217 -6.33 -11.43 16.20
C ASN A 217 -7.04 -10.26 16.90
N GLN A 218 -6.35 -9.51 17.79
CA GLN A 218 -6.90 -8.30 18.39
C GLN A 218 -6.94 -7.14 17.39
N TYR A 219 -5.94 -7.07 16.51
CA TYR A 219 -5.79 -5.99 15.54
C TYR A 219 -6.48 -6.29 14.22
N ILE A 220 -6.36 -7.54 13.77
CA ILE A 220 -6.99 -8.02 12.56
C ILE A 220 -7.17 -9.54 12.65
N SER A 221 -8.41 -9.99 12.58
CA SER A 221 -8.78 -11.39 12.43
C SER A 221 -9.60 -11.58 11.17
N PHE A 222 -9.44 -12.74 10.53
CA PHE A 222 -10.14 -13.05 9.29
C PHE A 222 -10.45 -14.55 9.20
N GLU A 223 -11.73 -14.87 9.40
CA GLU A 223 -12.27 -16.21 9.33
C GLU A 223 -13.10 -16.39 8.05
N ILE A 224 -13.11 -17.63 7.53
CA ILE A 224 -13.88 -18.03 6.36
C ILE A 224 -15.37 -17.75 6.60
N GLY A 225 -16.05 -17.17 5.61
CA GLY A 225 -17.48 -16.83 5.71
C GLY A 225 -17.78 -15.66 6.65
N LYS A 226 -16.77 -14.89 7.08
CA LYS A 226 -16.96 -13.67 7.87
C LYS A 226 -16.24 -12.49 7.24
N LYS A 227 -16.67 -11.29 7.62
CA LYS A 227 -15.93 -10.05 7.33
C LYS A 227 -14.70 -9.96 8.23
N PRO A 228 -13.61 -9.30 7.80
CA PRO A 228 -12.50 -9.01 8.69
C PRO A 228 -12.96 -8.16 9.89
N GLN A 229 -12.37 -8.41 11.05
CA GLN A 229 -12.67 -7.73 12.32
C GLN A 229 -11.38 -7.32 13.02
N GLY A 230 -11.49 -6.47 14.05
CA GLY A 230 -10.37 -6.04 14.88
C GLY A 230 -10.11 -4.54 14.79
N ILE A 231 -9.16 -4.07 15.61
CA ILE A 231 -8.86 -2.64 15.80
C ILE A 231 -8.59 -1.92 14.48
N PHE A 232 -7.91 -2.56 13.51
CA PHE A 232 -7.60 -1.92 12.23
C PHE A 232 -8.86 -1.64 11.41
N ILE A 233 -9.82 -2.56 11.41
CA ILE A 233 -11.09 -2.41 10.70
C ILE A 233 -11.93 -1.32 11.36
N ASP A 234 -12.05 -1.34 12.68
CA ASP A 234 -12.78 -0.32 13.43
C ASP A 234 -12.17 1.07 13.20
N PHE A 235 -10.83 1.16 13.22
CA PHE A 235 -10.11 2.41 13.02
C PHE A 235 -10.43 3.07 11.67
N VAL A 236 -10.41 2.29 10.57
CA VAL A 236 -10.64 2.82 9.22
C VAL A 236 -12.13 3.07 8.95
N GLU A 237 -13.02 2.18 9.38
CA GLU A 237 -14.47 2.35 9.15
C GLU A 237 -15.04 3.54 9.94
N ASN A 238 -14.55 3.80 11.15
CA ASN A 238 -14.95 4.97 11.96
C ASN A 238 -14.59 6.32 11.31
N ARG A 239 -13.73 6.33 10.28
CA ARG A 239 -13.27 7.54 9.55
C ARG A 239 -13.76 7.59 8.10
N LYS A 240 -14.55 6.61 7.68
CA LYS A 240 -15.00 6.47 6.30
C LYS A 240 -15.86 7.65 5.83
N VAL A 241 -16.73 8.17 6.71
CA VAL A 241 -17.62 9.30 6.40
C VAL A 241 -16.83 10.55 6.04
N ASP A 242 -15.68 10.77 6.70
CA ASP A 242 -14.82 11.92 6.41
C ASP A 242 -14.31 11.88 4.96
N PHE A 243 -14.00 10.68 4.42
CA PHE A 243 -13.60 10.53 3.02
C PHE A 243 -14.76 10.70 2.03
N GLU A 244 -15.97 10.25 2.38
CA GLU A 244 -17.15 10.43 1.53
C GLU A 244 -17.40 11.93 1.24
N GLU A 245 -17.21 12.80 2.23
CA GLU A 245 -17.29 14.26 2.04
C GLU A 245 -16.29 14.76 0.99
N VAL A 246 -15.05 14.26 1.02
CA VAL A 246 -13.98 14.73 0.13
C VAL A 246 -14.24 14.36 -1.33
N PHE A 247 -14.79 13.17 -1.58
CA PHE A 247 -15.04 12.69 -2.95
C PHE A 247 -16.37 13.18 -3.56
N ASN A 248 -17.27 13.77 -2.77
CA ASN A 248 -18.56 14.28 -3.25
C ASN A 248 -18.47 15.64 -3.96
N VAL A 249 -17.32 16.34 -3.91
CA VAL A 249 -17.16 17.69 -4.45
C VAL A 249 -16.10 17.72 -5.55
N VAL A 250 -16.52 18.01 -6.79
CA VAL A 250 -15.62 18.03 -7.97
C VAL A 250 -14.54 19.11 -7.86
N HIS A 251 -14.85 20.26 -7.23
CA HIS A 251 -13.96 21.42 -7.10
C HIS A 251 -13.87 21.87 -5.63
N ARG A 252 -13.25 21.05 -4.77
CA ARG A 252 -13.02 21.42 -3.37
C ARG A 252 -11.92 22.48 -3.29
N LYS A 253 -12.17 23.56 -2.52
CA LYS A 253 -11.10 24.49 -2.13
C LYS A 253 -10.07 23.74 -1.29
N LEU A 254 -8.80 24.04 -1.51
CA LEU A 254 -7.72 23.48 -0.71
C LEU A 254 -7.91 23.86 0.77
N PRO A 255 -7.56 22.98 1.70
CA PRO A 255 -7.80 23.20 3.14
C PRO A 255 -6.97 24.35 3.71
N MET A 256 -5.87 24.71 3.02
CA MET A 256 -4.96 25.79 3.37
C MET A 256 -4.18 26.26 2.14
N PRO A 257 -3.54 27.44 2.18
CA PRO A 257 -2.54 27.82 1.18
C PRO A 257 -1.43 26.75 1.11
N VAL A 258 -1.08 26.34 -0.10
CA VAL A 258 -0.06 25.30 -0.31
C VAL A 258 1.33 25.93 -0.09
N PRO A 259 2.13 25.41 0.86
CA PRO A 259 3.49 25.87 1.06
C PRO A 259 4.37 25.68 -0.18
N PHE A 260 5.50 26.40 -0.22
CA PHE A 260 6.42 26.32 -1.34
C PHE A 260 6.89 24.87 -1.59
N GLY A 261 6.78 24.44 -2.85
CA GLY A 261 7.16 23.10 -3.29
C GLY A 261 6.29 21.95 -2.75
N ALA A 262 5.32 22.19 -1.89
CA ALA A 262 4.45 21.15 -1.35
C ALA A 262 3.34 20.75 -2.34
N SER A 263 2.77 19.56 -2.17
CA SER A 263 1.54 19.12 -2.83
C SER A 263 0.54 18.63 -1.80
N ILE A 264 -0.68 19.14 -1.89
CA ILE A 264 -1.79 18.69 -1.07
C ILE A 264 -2.88 18.16 -2.01
N SER A 265 -3.08 16.84 -1.99
CA SER A 265 -4.18 16.26 -2.74
C SER A 265 -5.51 16.79 -2.24
N ARG A 266 -6.35 17.27 -3.16
CA ARG A 266 -7.75 17.65 -2.85
C ARG A 266 -8.58 16.47 -2.33
N TYR A 267 -8.10 15.24 -2.55
CA TYR A 267 -8.72 13.97 -2.16
C TYR A 267 -8.16 13.41 -0.84
N SER A 268 -7.50 14.24 -0.04
CA SER A 268 -7.07 13.93 1.32
C SER A 268 -8.02 14.55 2.36
N VAL A 269 -8.03 13.98 3.56
CA VAL A 269 -8.82 14.50 4.70
C VAL A 269 -7.94 15.38 5.56
N PHE A 270 -8.45 16.56 5.92
CA PHE A 270 -7.82 17.50 6.84
C PHE A 270 -8.82 17.86 7.95
N LYS A 271 -8.46 17.57 9.20
CA LYS A 271 -9.27 17.89 10.38
C LYS A 271 -8.44 18.60 11.44
N GLY A 272 -9.08 19.50 12.19
CA GLY A 272 -8.40 20.25 13.24
C GLY A 272 -7.28 21.17 12.71
N LYS A 273 -6.26 21.41 13.53
CA LYS A 273 -5.16 22.35 13.24
C LYS A 273 -3.95 21.61 12.68
N ASN A 274 -3.80 21.65 11.36
CA ASN A 274 -2.66 21.04 10.69
C ASN A 274 -1.62 22.10 10.30
N TRP A 275 -0.35 21.74 10.35
CA TRP A 275 0.76 22.57 9.85
C TRP A 275 1.56 21.77 8.82
N ILE A 276 1.78 22.35 7.65
CA ILE A 276 2.45 21.71 6.52
C ILE A 276 3.67 22.56 6.14
N GLY A 277 4.84 21.94 6.10
CA GLY A 277 6.10 22.57 5.69
C GLY A 277 6.33 22.57 4.17
N GLU A 278 7.48 23.11 3.77
CA GLU A 278 7.94 23.10 2.37
C GLU A 278 8.13 21.68 1.84
N ASN A 279 7.96 21.49 0.52
CA ASN A 279 8.20 20.21 -0.17
C ASN A 279 7.44 18.99 0.38
N VAL A 280 6.44 19.20 1.24
CA VAL A 280 5.63 18.12 1.79
C VAL A 280 4.73 17.55 0.71
N LEU A 281 4.69 16.22 0.58
CA LEU A 281 3.74 15.52 -0.30
C LEU A 281 2.63 14.88 0.53
N ILE A 282 1.39 15.32 0.33
CA ILE A 282 0.19 14.68 0.88
C ILE A 282 -0.61 14.08 -0.27
N ALA A 283 -0.56 12.76 -0.36
CA ALA A 283 -1.25 12.00 -1.38
C ALA A 283 -2.76 11.95 -1.14
N GLN A 284 -3.50 11.50 -2.14
CA GLN A 284 -4.93 11.21 -2.00
C GLN A 284 -5.17 10.10 -0.97
N ARG A 285 -6.34 10.09 -0.34
CA ARG A 285 -6.67 9.14 0.74
C ARG A 285 -5.77 9.21 1.98
N ALA A 286 -4.82 10.14 2.05
CA ALA A 286 -4.15 10.47 3.30
C ALA A 286 -5.14 11.16 4.25
N TYR A 287 -5.05 10.85 5.54
CA TYR A 287 -5.88 11.44 6.59
C TYR A 287 -4.98 12.19 7.59
N LEU A 288 -5.20 13.50 7.71
CA LEU A 288 -4.50 14.35 8.66
C LEU A 288 -5.47 14.95 9.68
N GLU A 289 -5.15 14.81 10.96
CA GLU A 289 -5.92 15.41 12.04
C GLU A 289 -5.02 15.94 13.13
N ASN A 290 -4.96 17.26 13.30
CA ASN A 290 -4.05 17.91 14.24
C ASN A 290 -2.59 17.45 14.05
N ALA A 291 -2.15 17.40 12.79
CA ALA A 291 -0.83 16.91 12.40
C ALA A 291 0.11 18.05 11.98
N SER A 292 1.39 17.94 12.36
CA SER A 292 2.45 18.85 11.92
C SER A 292 3.47 18.08 11.09
N LEU A 293 3.60 18.42 9.81
CA LEU A 293 4.51 17.75 8.87
C LEU A 293 5.62 18.73 8.46
N GLY A 294 6.82 18.44 8.97
CA GLY A 294 8.08 19.11 8.64
C GLY A 294 8.46 19.02 7.17
N LYS A 295 9.38 19.89 6.77
CA LYS A 295 9.88 20.00 5.39
C LYS A 295 10.20 18.64 4.77
N GLY A 296 9.74 18.42 3.54
CA GLY A 296 10.03 17.21 2.76
C GLY A 296 9.40 15.93 3.29
N SER A 297 8.57 15.99 4.33
CA SER A 297 7.82 14.82 4.80
C SER A 297 6.79 14.39 3.77
N ASN A 298 6.42 13.11 3.80
CA ASN A 298 5.43 12.55 2.89
C ASN A 298 4.41 11.68 3.64
N ALA A 299 3.14 11.90 3.30
CA ALA A 299 1.99 11.10 3.68
C ALA A 299 1.44 10.42 2.42
N GLN A 300 1.70 9.13 2.28
CA GLN A 300 1.22 8.32 1.14
C GLN A 300 -0.25 7.94 1.28
N GLU A 301 -0.80 7.31 0.25
CA GLU A 301 -2.21 6.94 0.20
C GLU A 301 -2.58 5.96 1.30
N ASN A 302 -3.80 6.11 1.81
CA ASN A 302 -4.36 5.33 2.92
C ASN A 302 -3.60 5.46 4.25
N CYS A 303 -2.63 6.38 4.36
CA CYS A 303 -1.98 6.65 5.64
C CYS A 303 -2.80 7.61 6.53
N TYR A 304 -2.54 7.55 7.84
CA TYR A 304 -3.21 8.37 8.85
C TYR A 304 -2.18 9.02 9.75
N ILE A 305 -2.24 10.34 9.92
CA ILE A 305 -1.37 11.09 10.83
C ILE A 305 -2.27 11.93 11.73
N ILE A 306 -2.34 11.57 13.01
CA ILE A 306 -3.31 12.09 13.96
C ILE A 306 -2.59 12.54 15.25
N TYR A 307 -2.80 13.77 15.68
CA TYR A 307 -2.20 14.34 16.90
C TYR A 307 -0.69 14.14 16.97
N SER A 308 0.01 14.28 15.84
CA SER A 308 1.41 13.86 15.70
C SER A 308 2.26 14.93 15.03
N THR A 309 3.54 14.94 15.37
CA THR A 309 4.55 15.84 14.79
C THR A 309 5.62 15.02 14.10
N LEU A 310 5.85 15.31 12.82
CA LEU A 310 6.94 14.78 12.01
C LEU A 310 7.91 15.93 11.76
N GLU A 311 9.14 15.84 12.25
CA GLU A 311 10.12 16.94 12.23
C GLU A 311 10.55 17.33 10.81
N GLY A 312 10.59 16.37 9.87
CA GLY A 312 10.99 16.62 8.48
C GLY A 312 11.62 15.41 7.80
N PHE A 313 11.47 15.35 6.48
CA PHE A 313 11.93 14.25 5.62
C PHE A 313 11.44 12.87 6.09
N ASN A 314 10.31 12.84 6.78
CA ASN A 314 9.69 11.62 7.24
C ASN A 314 8.90 10.97 6.12
N VAL A 315 8.97 9.65 6.00
CA VAL A 315 8.20 8.89 5.00
C VAL A 315 7.18 8.04 5.75
N THR A 316 5.90 8.27 5.46
CA THR A 316 4.79 7.46 5.97
C THR A 316 4.23 6.63 4.83
N ALA A 317 4.59 5.34 4.80
CA ALA A 317 4.23 4.45 3.70
C ALA A 317 2.73 4.14 3.65
N HIS A 318 2.29 3.52 2.55
CA HIS A 318 0.89 3.18 2.34
C HIS A 318 0.26 2.41 3.51
N GLY A 319 -0.93 2.87 3.93
CA GLY A 319 -1.71 2.24 5.01
C GLY A 319 -1.16 2.43 6.42
N ALA A 320 0.01 3.05 6.60
CA ALA A 320 0.60 3.31 7.90
C ALA A 320 -0.20 4.34 8.70
N LYS A 321 -0.22 4.19 10.02
CA LYS A 321 -1.05 4.99 10.93
C LYS A 321 -0.17 5.48 12.07
N ILE A 322 -0.14 6.79 12.28
CA ILE A 322 0.67 7.46 13.30
C ILE A 322 -0.29 8.30 14.16
N ILE A 323 -0.38 7.97 15.44
CA ILE A 323 -1.33 8.57 16.38
C ILE A 323 -0.59 8.94 17.67
N ASN A 324 -0.71 10.21 18.12
CA ASN A 324 -0.06 10.74 19.32
C ASN A 324 1.46 10.46 19.39
N ALA A 325 2.18 10.75 18.30
CA ALA A 325 3.61 10.48 18.19
C ALA A 325 4.43 11.70 17.78
N ASN A 326 5.68 11.76 18.22
CA ASN A 326 6.68 12.72 17.78
C ASN A 326 7.82 11.97 17.08
N LEU A 327 7.97 12.20 15.79
CA LEU A 327 9.01 11.62 14.96
C LEU A 327 10.07 12.67 14.69
N GLY A 328 11.33 12.33 14.96
CA GLY A 328 12.48 13.13 14.56
C GLY A 328 12.72 13.12 13.06
N LEU A 329 13.77 13.79 12.60
CA LEU A 329 14.10 13.87 11.17
C LEU A 329 14.32 12.49 10.53
N ARG A 330 13.90 12.32 9.27
CA ARG A 330 14.21 11.14 8.43
C ARG A 330 13.77 9.80 9.02
N VAL A 331 12.71 9.78 9.84
CA VAL A 331 12.08 8.52 10.27
C VAL A 331 11.25 7.93 9.13
N PHE A 332 11.44 6.64 8.87
CA PHE A 332 10.62 5.85 7.96
C PHE A 332 9.60 5.02 8.72
N VAL A 333 8.34 5.08 8.31
CA VAL A 333 7.26 4.23 8.82
C VAL A 333 6.73 3.36 7.70
N GLY A 334 7.02 2.06 7.77
CA GLY A 334 6.70 1.07 6.74
C GLY A 334 5.20 0.76 6.60
N PHE A 335 4.86 0.05 5.53
CA PHE A 335 3.49 -0.29 5.12
C PHE A 335 2.62 -0.80 6.26
N ASN A 336 1.35 -0.39 6.28
CA ASN A 336 0.33 -0.86 7.22
C ASN A 336 0.68 -0.79 8.73
N SER A 337 1.79 -0.14 9.10
CA SER A 337 2.20 -0.01 10.50
C SER A 337 1.15 0.74 11.31
N PHE A 338 1.01 0.38 12.59
CA PHE A 338 0.08 1.00 13.52
C PHE A 338 0.83 1.54 14.73
N LEU A 339 1.13 2.84 14.72
CA LEU A 339 1.87 3.54 15.76
C LEU A 339 0.91 4.37 16.60
N HIS A 340 0.42 3.76 17.69
CA HIS A 340 -0.59 4.32 18.57
C HIS A 340 -0.01 4.66 19.94
N GLY A 341 0.45 5.91 20.06
CA GLY A 341 0.57 6.56 21.36
C GLY A 341 -0.80 6.95 21.91
N LYS A 342 -0.85 7.28 23.20
CA LYS A 342 -2.06 7.78 23.88
C LYS A 342 -1.80 9.13 24.53
N PRO A 343 -2.82 9.96 24.78
CA PRO A 343 -2.66 11.14 25.62
C PRO A 343 -2.02 10.74 26.96
N GLY A 344 -0.87 11.33 27.30
CA GLY A 344 -0.09 10.98 28.50
C GLY A 344 0.85 9.75 28.36
N CYS A 345 0.73 8.97 27.29
CA CYS A 345 1.65 7.89 26.91
C CYS A 345 2.22 8.19 25.52
N ALA A 346 3.10 9.18 25.45
CA ALA A 346 3.65 9.66 24.18
C ALA A 346 4.60 8.63 23.56
N LEU A 347 4.50 8.46 22.24
CA LEU A 347 5.50 7.76 21.44
C LEU A 347 6.50 8.80 20.90
N VAL A 348 7.79 8.60 21.18
CA VAL A 348 8.87 9.41 20.59
C VAL A 348 9.75 8.48 19.77
N ILE A 349 10.05 8.89 18.54
CA ILE A 349 10.94 8.15 17.63
C ILE A 349 12.08 9.06 17.21
N GLY A 350 13.30 8.68 17.57
CA GLY A 350 14.51 9.42 17.25
C GLY A 350 14.79 9.48 15.74
N LYS A 351 15.62 10.44 15.35
CA LYS A 351 15.98 10.68 13.94
C LYS A 351 16.56 9.42 13.28
N GLY A 352 16.35 9.28 11.97
CA GLY A 352 16.95 8.22 11.15
C GLY A 352 16.47 6.80 11.47
N SER A 353 15.51 6.64 12.39
CA SER A 353 14.99 5.32 12.75
C SER A 353 14.05 4.75 11.69
N ILE A 354 14.06 3.43 11.58
CA ILE A 354 13.31 2.63 10.60
C ILE A 354 12.28 1.80 11.37
N VAL A 355 11.01 2.14 11.21
CA VAL A 355 9.90 1.29 11.63
C VAL A 355 9.57 0.37 10.47
N MET A 356 9.83 -0.93 10.64
CA MET A 356 9.63 -1.95 9.61
C MET A 356 8.15 -2.04 9.22
N PRO A 357 7.85 -2.51 7.99
CA PRO A 357 6.48 -2.79 7.58
C PRO A 357 5.72 -3.64 8.59
N HIS A 358 4.43 -3.37 8.74
CA HIS A 358 3.50 -4.13 9.57
C HIS A 358 3.85 -4.10 11.08
N THR A 359 4.62 -3.12 11.54
CA THR A 359 4.91 -2.94 12.98
C THR A 359 3.69 -2.43 13.73
N ILE A 360 3.41 -2.98 14.91
CA ILE A 360 2.34 -2.56 15.81
C ILE A 360 2.94 -2.01 17.09
N ILE A 361 2.78 -0.71 17.33
CA ILE A 361 3.08 -0.05 18.60
C ILE A 361 1.76 0.43 19.20
N ASP A 362 1.34 -0.14 20.34
CA ASP A 362 0.11 0.27 21.03
C ASP A 362 0.39 0.48 22.52
N LEU A 363 0.74 1.73 22.84
CA LEU A 363 1.41 2.05 24.09
C LEU A 363 0.49 1.93 25.31
N LYS A 364 1.03 1.32 26.37
CA LYS A 364 0.47 1.31 27.73
C LYS A 364 1.24 2.23 28.68
N GLU A 365 2.43 2.66 28.26
CA GLU A 365 3.30 3.62 28.93
C GLU A 365 4.07 4.45 27.89
N PRO A 366 4.66 5.60 28.24
CA PRO A 366 5.53 6.34 27.32
C PRO A 366 6.70 5.47 26.85
N VAL A 367 7.01 5.52 25.56
CA VAL A 367 8.15 4.81 24.96
C VAL A 367 8.95 5.77 24.11
N ASN A 368 10.27 5.75 24.28
CA ASN A 368 11.22 6.54 23.51
C ASN A 368 12.13 5.61 22.73
N ILE A 369 11.92 5.55 21.42
CA ILE A 369 12.80 4.86 20.48
C ILE A 369 13.97 5.79 20.19
N PRO A 370 15.22 5.40 20.48
CA PRO A 370 16.38 6.25 20.20
C PRO A 370 16.57 6.51 18.70
N SER A 371 17.53 7.39 18.38
CA SER A 371 17.89 7.67 16.99
C SER A 371 18.62 6.49 16.37
N ASP A 372 18.47 6.32 15.06
CA ASP A 372 19.14 5.29 14.26
C ASP A 372 18.85 3.87 14.77
N TYR A 373 17.59 3.59 15.10
CA TYR A 373 17.11 2.26 15.49
C TYR A 373 16.25 1.64 14.40
N ILE A 374 16.29 0.32 14.28
CA ILE A 374 15.28 -0.45 13.55
C ILE A 374 14.31 -1.08 14.54
N VAL A 375 13.01 -1.07 14.19
CA VAL A 375 11.91 -1.50 15.07
C VAL A 375 10.94 -2.37 14.28
N TRP A 376 10.46 -3.47 14.86
CA TRP A 376 9.51 -4.39 14.23
C TRP A 376 8.51 -4.97 15.24
N GLY A 377 7.62 -5.86 14.79
CA GLY A 377 6.80 -6.68 15.68
C GLY A 377 5.77 -5.90 16.51
N TYR A 378 5.60 -6.29 17.78
CA TYR A 378 4.60 -5.73 18.69
C TYR A 378 5.25 -5.06 19.91
N ILE A 379 4.90 -3.80 20.18
CA ILE A 379 5.48 -3.00 21.27
C ILE A 379 4.37 -2.27 22.04
N ALA A 380 4.21 -2.58 23.33
CA ALA A 380 3.28 -1.85 24.21
C ALA A 380 3.98 -1.07 25.33
N ASN A 381 5.27 -1.30 25.57
CA ASN A 381 6.05 -0.77 26.68
C ASN A 381 7.56 -0.84 26.36
N GLN A 382 8.39 -0.31 27.23
CA GLN A 382 9.84 -0.25 27.04
C GLN A 382 10.49 -1.66 26.98
N ALA A 383 9.98 -2.63 27.74
CA ALA A 383 10.50 -4.00 27.72
C ALA A 383 10.21 -4.71 26.40
N ASP A 384 9.06 -4.45 25.78
CA ASP A 384 8.77 -4.93 24.43
C ASP A 384 9.70 -4.28 23.40
N LEU A 385 9.99 -2.98 23.55
CA LEU A 385 10.91 -2.27 22.66
C LEU A 385 12.32 -2.91 22.67
N GLU A 386 12.83 -3.28 23.84
CA GLU A 386 14.14 -3.95 23.96
C GLU A 386 14.20 -5.30 23.22
N ARG A 387 13.06 -5.98 23.06
CA ARG A 387 12.94 -7.27 22.37
C ARG A 387 12.64 -7.16 20.88
N HIS A 388 12.15 -6.01 20.43
CA HIS A 388 11.71 -5.79 19.05
C HIS A 388 12.36 -4.57 18.39
N SER A 389 13.55 -4.20 18.86
CA SER A 389 14.37 -3.19 18.23
C SER A 389 15.85 -3.46 18.42
N MET A 390 16.67 -2.80 17.59
CA MET A 390 18.10 -2.70 17.82
C MET A 390 18.68 -1.46 17.14
N PRO A 391 19.84 -0.95 17.58
CA PRO A 391 20.57 0.07 16.84
C PRO A 391 20.89 -0.41 15.42
N LEU A 392 20.77 0.46 14.43
CA LEU A 392 21.13 0.17 13.04
C LEU A 392 22.61 -0.19 12.90
N GLU A 393 23.48 0.45 13.69
CA GLU A 393 24.91 0.12 13.75
C GLU A 393 25.12 -1.33 14.20
N LYS A 394 24.39 -1.77 15.23
CA LYS A 394 24.47 -3.14 15.74
C LYS A 394 23.97 -4.15 14.70
N LEU A 395 22.87 -3.86 14.02
CA LEU A 395 22.39 -4.72 12.92
C LEU A 395 23.41 -4.75 11.78
N SER A 396 23.98 -3.61 11.41
CA SER A 396 24.95 -3.50 10.31
C SER A 396 26.22 -4.32 10.55
N ALA A 397 26.60 -4.54 11.81
CA ALA A 397 27.76 -5.33 12.19
C ALA A 397 27.51 -6.86 12.16
N ILE A 398 26.27 -7.30 11.90
CA ILE A 398 25.93 -8.72 11.80
C ILE A 398 26.30 -9.23 10.40
N ASP A 399 27.07 -10.30 10.38
CA ASP A 399 27.35 -11.12 9.20
C ASP A 399 27.20 -12.59 9.62
N GLY A 400 26.04 -13.17 9.32
CA GLY A 400 25.64 -14.49 9.81
C GLY A 400 24.21 -14.51 10.36
N GLU A 401 23.94 -15.32 11.39
CA GLU A 401 22.59 -15.51 11.95
C GLU A 401 22.42 -14.82 13.31
N ILE A 402 21.27 -14.15 13.49
CA ILE A 402 20.78 -13.73 14.80
C ILE A 402 19.30 -14.11 14.96
N LYS A 403 18.93 -14.44 16.20
CA LYS A 403 17.54 -14.65 16.59
C LYS A 403 17.21 -13.80 17.81
N LEU A 404 16.14 -13.02 17.73
CA LEU A 404 15.61 -12.25 18.84
C LEU A 404 14.11 -12.51 18.98
N GLY A 405 13.75 -13.40 19.90
CA GLY A 405 12.37 -13.85 20.06
C GLY A 405 11.87 -14.58 18.80
N ALA A 406 10.79 -14.06 18.22
CA ALA A 406 10.20 -14.56 16.98
C ALA A 406 10.87 -14.01 15.71
N MET A 407 11.80 -13.05 15.84
CA MET A 407 12.57 -12.54 14.71
C MET A 407 13.80 -13.41 14.47
N LYS A 408 14.04 -13.77 13.21
CA LYS A 408 15.27 -14.38 12.73
C LYS A 408 15.81 -13.56 11.55
N PHE A 409 17.12 -13.31 11.58
CA PHE A 409 17.85 -12.66 10.50
C PHE A 409 19.08 -13.51 10.14
N THR A 410 19.35 -13.65 8.85
CA THR A 410 20.53 -14.33 8.29
C THR A 410 21.16 -13.48 7.19
N GLY A 411 22.49 -13.49 7.09
CA GLY A 411 23.25 -12.80 6.03
C GLY A 411 23.86 -11.48 6.47
N SER A 412 24.01 -10.54 5.53
CA SER A 412 24.70 -9.27 5.75
C SER A 412 23.75 -8.18 6.26
N GLY A 413 23.87 -7.86 7.56
CA GLY A 413 23.10 -6.77 8.17
C GLY A 413 23.46 -5.40 7.59
N SER A 414 24.71 -5.23 7.12
CA SER A 414 25.13 -4.00 6.43
C SER A 414 24.39 -3.79 5.11
N ALA A 415 24.20 -4.86 4.33
CA ALA A 415 23.44 -4.83 3.09
C ALA A 415 21.95 -4.56 3.36
N PHE A 416 21.38 -5.20 4.38
CA PHE A 416 20.00 -4.99 4.81
C PHE A 416 19.72 -3.54 5.20
N VAL A 417 20.55 -2.94 6.07
CA VAL A 417 20.40 -1.54 6.50
C VAL A 417 20.60 -0.59 5.32
N LYS A 418 21.55 -0.87 4.43
CA LYS A 418 21.76 -0.09 3.21
C LYS A 418 20.54 -0.12 2.30
N ALA A 419 19.93 -1.28 2.08
CA ALA A 419 18.75 -1.43 1.23
C ALA A 419 17.58 -0.55 1.72
N PHE A 420 17.32 -0.50 3.02
CA PHE A 420 16.31 0.41 3.57
C PHE A 420 16.69 1.88 3.40
N ARG A 421 17.95 2.26 3.68
CA ARG A 421 18.40 3.65 3.55
C ARG A 421 18.30 4.15 2.12
N ASP A 422 18.76 3.35 1.16
CA ASP A 422 18.67 3.67 -0.27
C ASP A 422 17.21 3.83 -0.70
N ARG A 423 16.33 2.94 -0.24
CA ARG A 423 14.89 3.04 -0.52
C ARG A 423 14.27 4.32 0.04
N ILE A 424 14.60 4.70 1.27
CA ILE A 424 14.08 5.91 1.91
C ILE A 424 14.55 7.15 1.15
N GLU A 425 15.84 7.21 0.80
CA GLU A 425 16.39 8.33 0.03
C GLU A 425 15.73 8.41 -1.35
N HIS A 426 15.59 7.28 -2.05
CA HIS A 426 14.90 7.23 -3.34
C HIS A 426 13.46 7.74 -3.25
N ILE A 427 12.70 7.35 -2.23
CA ILE A 427 11.33 7.85 -2.02
C ILE A 427 11.33 9.37 -1.80
N LEU A 428 12.25 9.91 -0.99
CA LEU A 428 12.35 11.35 -0.76
C LEU A 428 12.72 12.12 -2.03
N GLU A 429 13.65 11.60 -2.83
CA GLU A 429 14.02 12.15 -4.13
C GLU A 429 12.85 12.13 -5.12
N ALA A 430 12.22 10.97 -5.30
CA ALA A 430 11.08 10.78 -6.20
C ALA A 430 9.90 11.68 -5.81
N ASN A 431 9.67 11.89 -4.52
CA ASN A 431 8.65 12.79 -4.01
C ASN A 431 8.99 14.27 -4.14
N GLY A 432 10.26 14.61 -4.40
CA GLY A 432 10.71 16.00 -4.52
C GLY A 432 10.89 16.68 -3.17
N ALA A 433 11.26 15.92 -2.14
CA ALA A 433 11.52 16.43 -0.80
C ALA A 433 12.67 17.44 -0.78
N PHE A 434 13.62 17.31 -1.72
CA PHE A 434 14.81 18.15 -1.86
C PHE A 434 14.66 19.28 -2.89
N PHE A 435 13.44 19.56 -3.37
CA PHE A 435 13.18 20.61 -4.35
C PHE A 435 13.67 21.98 -3.85
N ASP A 436 14.47 22.67 -4.68
CA ASP A 436 15.09 23.96 -4.35
C ASP A 436 14.44 25.17 -5.05
N GLY A 437 13.36 24.94 -5.79
CA GLY A 437 12.72 25.93 -6.66
C GLY A 437 13.02 25.74 -8.15
N SER A 438 14.08 25.02 -8.48
CA SER A 438 14.53 24.80 -9.86
C SER A 438 14.82 23.33 -10.16
N LYS A 439 15.60 22.66 -9.31
CA LYS A 439 16.09 21.28 -9.44
C LYS A 439 15.41 20.36 -8.43
N PHE A 440 15.59 19.05 -8.60
CA PHE A 440 15.04 18.01 -7.72
C PHE A 440 13.50 18.01 -7.67
N LYS A 441 12.87 18.24 -8.82
CA LYS A 441 11.41 18.14 -8.97
C LYS A 441 10.95 16.69 -8.92
N GLY A 442 10.09 16.37 -7.97
CA GLY A 442 9.43 15.09 -7.82
C GLY A 442 7.91 15.17 -7.84
N HIS A 443 7.25 14.17 -7.27
CA HIS A 443 5.78 14.05 -7.26
C HIS A 443 5.09 15.24 -6.58
N ALA A 444 5.68 15.85 -5.54
CA ALA A 444 5.12 17.04 -4.90
C ALA A 444 5.05 18.27 -5.84
N GLN A 445 5.91 18.34 -6.86
CA GLN A 445 5.88 19.45 -7.80
C GLN A 445 5.16 19.09 -9.12
N LYS A 446 4.99 17.80 -9.41
CA LYS A 446 4.32 17.31 -10.63
C LYS A 446 2.84 16.95 -10.41
N GLY A 447 2.45 16.50 -9.22
CA GLY A 447 1.13 15.89 -8.94
C GLY A 447 -0.01 16.84 -8.61
N GLN A 448 0.19 18.17 -8.70
CA GLN A 448 -0.77 19.16 -8.15
C GLN A 448 -2.11 19.25 -8.91
N ASN A 449 -2.19 18.74 -10.16
CA ASN A 449 -3.29 19.00 -11.08
C ASN A 449 -4.08 17.76 -11.53
N ILE A 450 -4.24 16.74 -10.68
CA ILE A 450 -5.07 15.58 -11.00
C ILE A 450 -6.56 15.91 -10.82
N ALA A 451 -7.38 15.58 -11.82
CA ALA A 451 -8.84 15.63 -11.76
C ALA A 451 -9.44 14.25 -12.03
N TYR A 452 -10.43 13.83 -11.23
CA TYR A 452 -11.12 12.55 -11.44
C TYR A 452 -12.45 12.72 -12.16
N ASN A 453 -12.58 12.05 -13.31
CA ASN A 453 -13.81 11.94 -14.08
C ASN A 453 -14.62 10.71 -13.65
N ILE A 454 -15.93 10.83 -13.74
CA ILE A 454 -16.88 9.77 -13.34
C ILE A 454 -17.14 8.83 -14.51
N ILE A 455 -17.17 7.52 -14.23
CA ILE A 455 -17.73 6.50 -15.10
C ILE A 455 -18.87 5.78 -14.37
N GLN A 456 -19.91 5.38 -15.12
CA GLN A 456 -21.13 4.80 -14.55
C GLN A 456 -21.38 3.38 -15.05
N PRO A 457 -21.91 2.48 -14.20
CA PRO A 457 -22.31 1.14 -14.62
C PRO A 457 -23.68 1.16 -15.31
N TYR A 458 -24.04 0.07 -15.98
CA TYR A 458 -25.41 -0.19 -16.39
C TYR A 458 -26.35 -0.15 -15.16
N PRO A 459 -27.40 0.69 -15.16
CA PRO A 459 -28.24 0.90 -13.97
C PRO A 459 -29.28 -0.22 -13.76
N MET A 460 -29.65 -0.94 -14.82
CA MET A 460 -30.71 -1.96 -14.79
C MET A 460 -30.50 -3.07 -15.82
N GLY A 461 -31.41 -4.06 -15.83
CA GLY A 461 -31.38 -5.18 -16.76
C GLY A 461 -30.34 -6.26 -16.45
N VAL A 462 -30.08 -7.11 -17.44
CA VAL A 462 -29.17 -8.27 -17.30
C VAL A 462 -27.74 -7.85 -16.94
N ASN A 463 -27.29 -6.71 -17.47
CA ASN A 463 -25.95 -6.15 -17.28
C ASN A 463 -25.84 -5.24 -16.04
N LYS A 464 -26.91 -5.03 -15.26
CA LYS A 464 -26.89 -4.15 -14.07
C LYS A 464 -25.63 -4.37 -13.22
N GLY A 465 -24.87 -3.30 -12.99
CA GLY A 465 -23.63 -3.29 -12.23
C GLY A 465 -22.36 -3.42 -13.07
N LEU A 466 -22.41 -4.01 -14.26
CA LEU A 466 -21.26 -4.02 -15.16
C LEU A 466 -21.06 -2.64 -15.80
N TYR A 467 -19.82 -2.34 -16.13
CA TYR A 467 -19.46 -1.20 -16.96
C TYR A 467 -19.45 -1.65 -18.42
N PRO A 468 -19.91 -0.81 -19.37
CA PRO A 468 -19.76 -1.11 -20.79
C PRO A 468 -18.28 -1.26 -21.14
N THR A 469 -17.98 -1.84 -22.31
CA THR A 469 -16.63 -1.73 -22.85
C THR A 469 -16.31 -0.26 -23.10
N ILE A 470 -15.22 0.21 -22.51
CA ILE A 470 -14.79 1.62 -22.56
C ILE A 470 -13.31 1.64 -22.92
N ASP A 471 -12.99 2.43 -23.95
CA ASP A 471 -11.63 2.81 -24.32
C ASP A 471 -11.47 4.31 -24.11
N ILE A 472 -10.47 4.71 -23.33
CA ILE A 472 -10.10 6.10 -23.09
C ILE A 472 -8.63 6.24 -23.42
N THR A 473 -8.33 6.98 -24.48
CA THR A 473 -6.96 7.29 -24.92
C THR A 473 -6.85 8.79 -25.17
N LEU A 474 -5.63 9.32 -25.11
CA LEU A 474 -5.33 10.66 -25.63
C LEU A 474 -5.20 10.67 -27.14
#